data_AF-J2NRV7-F1
#
_entry.id   AF-J2NRV7-F1
#
_cell.length_a   1.000
_cell.length_b   1.000
_cell.length_c   1.000
_cell.angle_alpha   90.00
_cell.angle_beta   90.00
_cell.angle_gamma   90.00
#
_symmetry.space_group_name_H-M   'P 1'
#
loop_
_entity.id
_entity.type
_entity.pdbx_description
1 polymer ?
#
loop_
_entity_poly.entity_id
_entity_poly.type
_entity_poly.pdbx_seq_one_letter_code
_entity_poly.pdbx_strand_id
1 'polypeptide(L)'
;MPNDQPPPPSNNEKSIPRAQNEKEPKSNAGWPNQIGAVFKAGLAVGFVLLLLGGACMIFFPMNWTLEVLVICAGLSIILGAFGSTASVSIPGQSITFMGVAAIAIGLFTVLLDQMSERYVQIKLSGDIKQEQVKSVELIGDNEYAGGLLPGKKKWGFFIFGKEIKSPKLTLRITLLGDTERLFECIDAGEVVPFLASSSIIEWQYNEAKTTIVNTRTKKPVATAVGGCATPEGAFAHYIPTRHSDTTVSLFSVAYAEEVPENQRISSAPTEQLIEYLDSDGVKLRRSARDQLGKSGDAVVKPLLDNLAKDDASYRMQLGSLVALSQISRNPNANFEGIKQDVEPADINRLLKAATNSDKTIRVYASEFLYRLEDPRVIEPVLENIPSASEDGKYNLLLILSNSLGTANKDQKRLIATQIPPLKVDGETKTNSLIDKISEQAAQ
;
A
#
# COMPACT_ATOMS: atom_id res chain seq x y z
N MET A 1 8.68 -6.27 63.59
CA MET A 1 8.02 -5.49 64.67
C MET A 1 8.39 -4.03 64.45
N PRO A 2 7.46 -3.06 64.48
CA PRO A 2 6.05 -3.05 64.89
C PRO A 2 5.11 -3.27 63.68
N ASN A 3 3.90 -3.84 63.73
CA ASN A 3 2.73 -3.79 64.63
C ASN A 3 1.84 -2.55 64.42
N ASP A 4 1.24 -2.46 63.23
CA ASP A 4 0.14 -1.54 62.93
C ASP A 4 -1.21 -2.25 63.12
N GLN A 5 -1.84 -1.98 64.26
CA GLN A 5 -3.23 -2.32 64.51
C GLN A 5 -4.16 -1.35 63.76
N PRO A 6 -5.28 -1.82 63.20
CA PRO A 6 -6.32 -0.94 62.66
C PRO A 6 -7.08 -0.23 63.78
N PRO A 7 -7.55 1.02 63.56
CA PRO A 7 -8.32 1.77 64.54
C PRO A 7 -9.73 1.17 64.75
N PRO A 8 -10.35 1.39 65.93
CA PRO A 8 -11.63 0.81 66.28
C PRO A 8 -12.80 1.47 65.52
N PRO A 9 -13.91 0.74 65.31
CA PRO A 9 -15.10 1.29 64.66
C PRO A 9 -15.78 2.34 65.54
N SER A 10 -15.99 3.54 65.00
CA SER A 10 -16.77 4.58 65.67
C SER A 10 -18.26 4.28 65.55
N ASN A 11 -18.85 3.85 66.64
CA ASN A 11 -20.30 3.86 66.83
C ASN A 11 -20.79 5.31 66.90
N ASN A 12 -21.48 5.77 65.86
CA ASN A 12 -22.39 6.91 65.95
C ASN A 12 -23.62 6.62 65.09
N GLU A 13 -24.47 5.80 65.68
CA GLU A 13 -25.83 5.51 65.27
C GLU A 13 -26.68 6.77 65.53
N LYS A 14 -26.79 7.65 64.52
CA LYS A 14 -27.86 8.65 64.45
C LYS A 14 -29.02 8.05 63.67
N SER A 15 -30.04 7.65 64.41
CA SER A 15 -31.35 7.24 63.93
C SER A 15 -31.95 8.33 63.02
N ILE A 16 -31.95 8.06 61.71
CA ILE A 16 -32.67 8.85 60.72
C ILE A 16 -34.17 8.52 60.88
N PRO A 17 -35.05 9.52 61.03
CA PRO A 17 -36.48 9.28 61.15
C PRO A 17 -37.02 8.62 59.88
N ARG A 18 -37.71 7.49 60.10
CA ARG A 18 -38.43 6.69 59.12
C ARG A 18 -39.48 7.57 58.42
N ALA A 19 -39.10 8.16 57.28
CA ALA A 19 -40.01 8.86 56.41
C ALA A 19 -41.02 7.87 55.84
N GLN A 20 -42.28 8.26 55.95
CA GLN A 20 -43.46 7.49 55.64
C GLN A 20 -43.58 7.26 54.13
N ASN A 21 -43.87 6.01 53.75
CA ASN A 21 -44.69 5.63 52.59
C ASN A 21 -44.61 6.55 51.36
N GLU A 22 -43.51 6.48 50.62
CA GLU A 22 -43.59 6.74 49.19
C GLU A 22 -44.40 5.62 48.55
N LYS A 23 -45.64 5.94 48.18
CA LYS A 23 -46.45 5.13 47.27
C LYS A 23 -45.59 4.87 46.04
N GLU A 24 -45.27 3.60 45.81
CA GLU A 24 -44.79 3.14 44.52
C GLU A 24 -45.65 3.78 43.42
N PRO A 25 -45.07 4.54 42.48
CA PRO A 25 -45.81 4.94 41.31
C PRO A 25 -46.16 3.64 40.61
N LYS A 26 -47.44 3.24 40.68
CA LYS A 26 -48.00 2.21 39.81
C LYS A 26 -47.63 2.61 38.39
N SER A 27 -46.59 1.98 37.86
CA SER A 27 -46.20 2.09 36.48
C SER A 27 -47.31 1.45 35.68
N ASN A 28 -48.32 2.27 35.37
CA ASN A 28 -49.27 1.96 34.34
C ASN A 28 -48.48 1.95 33.03
N ALA A 29 -47.81 0.82 32.74
CA ALA A 29 -47.29 0.46 31.43
C ALA A 29 -48.45 0.15 30.45
N GLY A 30 -49.60 0.80 30.64
CA GLY A 30 -50.66 0.87 29.67
C GLY A 30 -50.19 1.83 28.61
N TRP A 31 -49.98 1.31 27.40
CA TRP A 31 -49.74 2.11 26.21
C TRP A 31 -50.77 3.25 26.17
N PRO A 32 -50.35 4.51 25.95
CA PRO A 32 -51.29 5.60 25.88
C PRO A 32 -52.29 5.34 24.75
N ASN A 33 -53.56 5.14 25.10
CA ASN A 33 -54.66 4.87 24.15
C ASN A 33 -54.89 6.03 23.15
N GLN A 34 -54.11 7.10 23.24
CA GLN A 34 -54.02 8.16 22.25
C GLN A 34 -52.64 8.13 21.59
N ILE A 35 -52.44 7.14 20.73
CA ILE A 35 -51.40 7.22 19.70
C ILE A 35 -51.76 8.43 18.82
N GLY A 36 -51.11 9.57 19.09
CA GLY A 36 -51.40 10.84 18.44
C GLY A 36 -51.28 10.73 16.92
N ALA A 37 -52.06 11.54 16.20
CA ALA A 37 -52.06 11.55 14.73
C ALA A 37 -50.64 11.70 14.14
N VAL A 38 -49.75 12.41 14.84
CA VAL A 38 -48.33 12.60 14.50
C VAL A 38 -47.56 11.28 14.45
N PHE A 39 -47.79 10.36 15.39
CA PHE A 39 -47.13 9.04 15.39
C PHE A 39 -47.54 8.21 14.17
N LYS A 40 -48.84 8.16 13.88
CA LYS A 40 -49.37 7.41 12.74
C LYS A 40 -48.87 7.98 11.42
N ALA A 41 -48.81 9.31 11.32
CA ALA A 41 -48.25 10.00 10.15
C ALA A 41 -46.76 9.70 9.98
N GLY A 42 -45.96 9.77 11.06
CA GLY A 42 -44.54 9.42 11.01
C GLY A 42 -44.29 7.98 10.55
N LEU A 43 -45.04 7.03 11.10
CA LEU A 43 -44.93 5.62 10.73
C LEU A 43 -45.32 5.39 9.26
N ALA A 44 -46.42 6.00 8.80
CA ALA A 44 -46.85 5.92 7.40
C ALA A 44 -45.80 6.51 6.44
N VAL A 45 -45.30 7.72 6.70
CA VAL A 45 -44.29 8.38 5.86
C VAL A 45 -42.99 7.57 5.83
N GLY A 46 -42.55 7.06 6.98
CA GLY A 46 -41.33 6.25 7.05
C GLY A 46 -41.44 4.93 6.27
N PHE A 47 -42.60 4.26 6.32
CA PHE A 47 -42.85 3.06 5.52
C PHE A 47 -42.91 3.36 4.02
N VAL A 48 -43.52 4.50 3.62
CA VAL A 48 -43.54 4.92 2.22
C VAL A 48 -42.12 5.15 1.69
N LEU A 49 -41.25 5.80 2.46
CA LEU A 49 -39.84 6.01 2.08
C LEU A 49 -39.05 4.70 2.00
N LEU A 50 -39.29 3.76 2.92
CA LEU A 50 -38.69 2.42 2.86
C LEU A 50 -39.10 1.65 1.60
N LEU A 51 -40.40 1.64 1.29
CA LEU A 51 -40.93 0.97 0.09
C LEU A 51 -40.45 1.65 -1.18
N LEU A 52 -40.38 2.98 -1.20
CA LEU A 52 -39.87 3.74 -2.34
C LEU A 52 -38.38 3.45 -2.57
N GLY A 53 -37.56 3.46 -1.52
CA GLY A 53 -36.14 3.11 -1.61
C GLY A 53 -35.93 1.67 -2.09
N GLY A 54 -36.69 0.71 -1.56
CA GLY A 54 -36.65 -0.69 -2.02
C GLY A 54 -37.14 -0.88 -3.45
N ALA A 55 -38.19 -0.16 -3.86
CA ALA A 55 -38.69 -0.19 -5.23
C ALA A 55 -37.68 0.45 -6.21
N CYS A 56 -37.03 1.56 -5.83
CA CYS A 56 -35.94 2.14 -6.61
C CYS A 56 -34.83 1.10 -6.82
N MET A 57 -34.39 0.40 -5.77
CA MET A 57 -33.37 -0.64 -5.87
C MET A 57 -33.71 -1.76 -6.88
N ILE A 58 -35.00 -2.08 -7.04
CA ILE A 58 -35.46 -3.13 -7.96
C ILE A 58 -35.62 -2.62 -9.39
N PHE A 59 -36.18 -1.41 -9.56
CA PHE A 59 -36.66 -0.94 -10.86
C PHE A 59 -35.76 0.10 -11.52
N PHE A 60 -34.92 0.80 -10.74
CA PHE A 60 -34.09 1.89 -11.22
C PHE A 60 -32.72 1.81 -10.55
N PRO A 61 -31.67 1.32 -11.23
CA PRO A 61 -30.31 1.43 -10.72
C PRO A 61 -29.89 2.91 -10.74
N MET A 62 -30.35 3.66 -9.73
CA MET A 62 -29.94 5.02 -9.46
C MET A 62 -28.64 4.99 -8.65
N ASN A 63 -28.11 6.18 -8.33
CA ASN A 63 -26.95 6.29 -7.47
C ASN A 63 -27.22 5.58 -6.13
N TRP A 64 -26.51 4.48 -5.86
CA TRP A 64 -26.58 3.66 -4.65
C TRP A 64 -26.59 4.50 -3.36
N THR A 65 -25.85 5.61 -3.33
CA THR A 65 -25.82 6.52 -2.19
C THR A 65 -27.19 7.15 -1.89
N LEU A 66 -27.94 7.54 -2.93
CA LEU A 66 -29.27 8.13 -2.78
C LEU A 66 -30.27 7.09 -2.25
N GLU A 67 -30.19 5.84 -2.72
CA GLU A 67 -31.06 4.74 -2.30
C GLU A 67 -30.86 4.41 -0.82
N VAL A 68 -29.61 4.23 -0.40
CA VAL A 68 -29.27 4.00 1.01
C VAL A 68 -29.75 5.17 1.87
N LEU A 69 -29.59 6.41 1.40
CA LEU A 69 -30.03 7.60 2.15
C LEU A 69 -31.55 7.66 2.31
N VAL A 70 -32.33 7.30 1.29
CA VAL A 70 -33.81 7.25 1.35
C VAL A 70 -34.29 6.17 2.31
N ILE A 71 -33.68 4.98 2.28
CA ILE A 71 -33.98 3.88 3.21
C ILE A 71 -33.62 4.28 4.64
N CYS A 72 -32.43 4.84 4.85
CA CYS A 72 -31.99 5.33 6.16
C CYS A 72 -32.90 6.44 6.69
N ALA A 73 -33.35 7.37 5.85
CA ALA A 73 -34.30 8.41 6.24
C ALA A 73 -35.68 7.83 6.62
N GLY A 74 -36.17 6.82 5.88
CA GLY A 74 -37.40 6.10 6.22
C GLY A 74 -37.33 5.42 7.58
N LEU A 75 -36.26 4.65 7.83
CA LEU A 75 -35.99 4.02 9.13
C LEU A 75 -35.86 5.05 10.25
N SER A 76 -35.18 6.16 9.97
CA SER A 76 -35.00 7.27 10.89
C SER A 76 -36.35 7.83 11.35
N ILE A 77 -37.27 8.10 10.43
CA ILE A 77 -38.59 8.64 10.79
C ILE A 77 -39.41 7.63 11.62
N ILE A 78 -39.36 6.34 11.28
CA ILE A 78 -40.04 5.28 12.05
C ILE A 78 -39.49 5.21 13.48
N LEU A 79 -38.17 5.14 13.63
CA LEU A 79 -37.51 5.08 14.94
C LEU A 79 -37.72 6.36 15.77
N GLY A 80 -37.77 7.52 15.10
CA GLY A 80 -38.16 8.79 15.72
C GLY A 80 -39.60 8.77 16.24
N ALA A 81 -40.54 8.17 15.49
CA ALA A 81 -41.93 8.05 15.90
C ALA A 81 -42.08 7.16 17.15
N PHE A 82 -41.30 6.09 17.29
CA PHE A 82 -41.30 5.23 18.49
C PHE A 82 -40.72 5.89 19.75
N GLY A 83 -40.24 7.13 19.66
CA GLY A 83 -39.85 7.92 20.82
C GLY A 83 -38.71 7.28 21.62
N SER A 84 -37.83 6.52 20.97
CA SER A 84 -36.71 5.81 21.62
C SER A 84 -35.73 6.83 22.22
N THR A 85 -35.91 7.21 23.48
CA THR A 85 -34.99 8.16 24.14
C THR A 85 -33.85 7.41 24.79
N ALA A 86 -32.61 7.77 24.47
CA ALA A 86 -31.45 7.38 25.26
C ALA A 86 -30.92 8.62 26.00
N SER A 87 -30.81 8.55 27.31
CA SER A 87 -30.12 9.56 28.10
C SER A 87 -28.66 9.12 28.29
N VAL A 88 -27.73 9.98 27.87
CA VAL A 88 -26.31 9.82 28.19
C VAL A 88 -25.96 10.89 29.23
N SER A 89 -25.50 10.44 30.39
CA SER A 89 -25.04 11.31 31.47
C SER A 89 -23.53 11.54 31.33
N ILE A 90 -23.14 12.72 30.87
CA ILE A 90 -21.75 13.19 30.90
C ILE A 90 -21.59 14.05 32.17
N PRO A 91 -20.47 13.98 32.91
CA PRO A 91 -20.28 14.77 34.13
C PRO A 91 -20.52 16.27 33.86
N GLY A 92 -21.60 16.82 34.43
CA GLY A 92 -22.00 18.23 34.29
C GLY A 92 -23.09 18.53 33.27
N GLN A 93 -23.50 17.60 32.40
CA GLN A 93 -24.59 17.80 31.43
C GLN A 93 -25.31 16.47 31.11
N SER A 94 -26.64 16.43 31.27
CA SER A 94 -27.47 15.36 30.74
C SER A 94 -27.97 15.73 29.35
N ILE A 95 -27.57 14.96 28.34
CA ILE A 95 -28.09 15.10 26.98
C ILE A 95 -29.00 13.91 26.71
N THR A 96 -30.28 14.21 26.48
CA THR A 96 -31.26 13.20 26.06
C THR A 96 -31.34 13.20 24.55
N PHE A 97 -30.86 12.13 23.93
CA PHE A 97 -30.99 11.93 22.50
C PHE A 97 -32.31 11.19 22.25
N MET A 98 -33.19 11.78 21.45
CA MET A 98 -34.45 11.15 21.07
C MET A 98 -34.33 10.49 19.69
N GLY A 99 -34.75 9.23 19.61
CA GLY A 99 -34.89 8.43 18.41
C GLY A 99 -33.57 8.05 17.73
N VAL A 100 -33.53 8.31 16.42
CA VAL A 100 -32.45 8.01 15.48
C VAL A 100 -31.10 8.55 15.93
N ALA A 101 -31.07 9.70 16.59
CA ALA A 101 -29.82 10.30 17.04
C ALA A 101 -29.11 9.42 18.07
N ALA A 102 -29.85 8.77 18.96
CA ALA A 102 -29.28 7.84 19.94
C ALA A 102 -28.72 6.57 19.27
N ILE A 103 -29.44 6.03 18.29
CA ILE A 103 -29.01 4.86 17.52
C ILE A 103 -27.84 5.21 16.61
N ALA A 104 -27.85 6.38 15.98
CA ALA A 104 -26.76 6.88 15.16
C ALA A 104 -25.52 7.14 16.01
N ILE A 105 -25.65 7.76 17.19
CA ILE A 105 -24.52 7.94 18.12
C ILE A 105 -24.04 6.60 18.65
N GLY A 106 -24.93 5.67 18.99
CA GLY A 106 -24.57 4.33 19.45
C GLY A 106 -23.84 3.53 18.37
N LEU A 107 -24.40 3.48 17.16
CA LEU A 107 -23.76 2.85 16.00
C LEU A 107 -22.46 3.55 15.64
N PHE A 108 -22.42 4.88 15.64
CA PHE A 108 -21.21 5.64 15.34
C PHE A 108 -20.15 5.43 16.43
N THR A 109 -20.54 5.31 17.69
CA THR A 109 -19.61 5.00 18.79
C THR A 109 -19.11 3.57 18.69
N VAL A 110 -19.97 2.59 18.42
CA VAL A 110 -19.58 1.19 18.18
C VAL A 110 -18.72 1.06 16.93
N LEU A 111 -19.04 1.79 15.87
CA LEU A 111 -18.25 1.84 14.64
C LEU A 111 -16.90 2.51 14.89
N LEU A 112 -16.88 3.63 15.60
CA LEU A 112 -15.63 4.30 15.99
C LEU A 112 -14.81 3.43 16.93
N ASP A 113 -15.41 2.66 17.83
CA ASP A 113 -14.72 1.75 18.73
C ASP A 113 -14.12 0.59 17.93
N GLN A 114 -14.93 -0.05 17.07
CA GLN A 114 -14.48 -1.11 16.14
C GLN A 114 -13.46 -0.62 15.09
N MET A 115 -13.49 0.66 14.72
CA MET A 115 -12.50 1.25 13.82
C MET A 115 -11.26 1.73 14.57
N SER A 116 -11.40 2.27 15.79
CA SER A 116 -10.27 2.80 16.57
C SER A 116 -9.26 1.71 16.91
N GLU A 117 -9.73 0.48 17.10
CA GLU A 117 -8.87 -0.69 17.28
C GLU A 117 -8.18 -1.19 16.00
N ARG A 118 -8.37 -0.53 14.85
CA ARG A 118 -7.98 -1.13 13.57
C ARG A 118 -7.18 -0.25 12.65
N TYR A 119 -7.01 1.04 12.91
CA TYR A 119 -6.18 1.88 12.04
C TYR A 119 -4.99 2.50 12.76
N VAL A 120 -4.03 2.91 11.94
CA VAL A 120 -2.93 3.79 12.34
C VAL A 120 -2.85 4.96 11.37
N GLN A 121 -2.62 6.15 11.93
CA GLN A 121 -2.36 7.34 11.12
C GLN A 121 -0.85 7.49 10.92
N ILE A 122 -0.42 7.58 9.66
CA ILE A 122 0.96 7.93 9.31
C ILE A 122 0.98 9.35 8.77
N LYS A 123 1.93 10.17 9.21
CA LYS A 123 2.19 11.51 8.69
C LYS A 123 3.57 11.54 8.07
N LEU A 124 3.64 11.80 6.78
CA LEU A 124 4.88 12.03 6.05
C LEU A 124 5.13 13.55 5.92
N SER A 125 6.31 13.97 6.33
CA SER A 125 6.79 15.36 6.28
C SER A 125 8.20 15.40 5.68
N GLY A 126 8.80 16.59 5.59
CA GLY A 126 10.20 16.75 5.16
C GLY A 126 10.32 17.50 3.85
N ASP A 127 11.30 17.12 3.03
CA ASP A 127 11.68 17.80 1.79
C ASP A 127 10.72 17.49 0.63
N ILE A 128 9.42 17.52 0.89
CA ILE A 128 8.36 17.30 -0.10
C ILE A 128 7.76 18.65 -0.48
N LYS A 129 8.13 19.15 -1.66
CA LYS A 129 7.53 20.35 -2.24
C LYS A 129 6.14 20.00 -2.77
N GLN A 130 5.11 20.52 -2.12
CA GLN A 130 3.71 20.22 -2.47
C GLN A 130 3.42 20.52 -3.94
N GLU A 131 3.98 21.62 -4.44
CA GLU A 131 3.89 22.06 -5.83
C GLU A 131 4.58 21.14 -6.84
N GLN A 132 5.31 20.12 -6.39
CA GLN A 132 5.99 19.14 -7.25
C GLN A 132 5.42 17.74 -7.09
N VAL A 133 4.49 17.49 -6.16
CA VAL A 133 3.98 16.15 -5.88
C VAL A 133 2.57 15.99 -6.42
N LYS A 134 2.40 14.98 -7.28
CA LYS A 134 1.12 14.55 -7.85
C LYS A 134 0.36 13.67 -6.86
N SER A 135 1.02 12.67 -6.28
CA SER A 135 0.44 11.77 -5.28
C SER A 135 1.51 11.17 -4.38
N VAL A 136 1.07 10.74 -3.19
CA VAL A 136 1.87 9.89 -2.31
C VAL A 136 1.02 8.70 -1.92
N GLU A 137 1.56 7.50 -2.07
CA GLU A 137 0.83 6.25 -1.86
C GLU A 137 1.71 5.32 -1.03
N LEU A 138 1.12 4.70 0.00
CA LEU A 138 1.74 3.56 0.67
C LEU A 138 1.10 2.29 0.11
N ILE A 139 1.91 1.32 -0.26
CA ILE A 139 1.51 0.11 -0.98
C ILE A 139 1.89 -1.08 -0.12
N GLY A 140 0.91 -1.85 0.33
CA GLY A 140 1.08 -3.17 0.93
C GLY A 140 0.35 -4.18 0.06
N ASP A 141 -0.53 -4.98 0.67
CA ASP A 141 -1.49 -5.80 -0.07
C ASP A 141 -2.60 -4.95 -0.73
N ASN A 142 -2.85 -3.76 -0.17
CA ASN A 142 -3.71 -2.72 -0.71
C ASN A 142 -2.93 -1.42 -0.94
N GLU A 143 -3.52 -0.50 -1.70
CA GLU A 143 -3.00 0.85 -1.93
C GLU A 143 -3.67 1.86 -1.01
N TYR A 144 -2.87 2.51 -0.16
CA TYR A 144 -3.31 3.54 0.78
C TYR A 144 -2.90 4.91 0.24
N ALA A 145 -3.86 5.61 -0.38
CA ALA A 145 -3.63 6.95 -0.89
C ALA A 145 -3.41 7.94 0.25
N GLY A 146 -2.32 8.71 0.17
CA GLY A 146 -2.02 9.80 1.08
C GLY A 146 -2.81 11.05 0.70
N GLY A 147 -3.41 11.69 1.70
CA GLY A 147 -4.04 13.00 1.55
C GLY A 147 -3.15 14.13 2.05
N LEU A 148 -3.10 15.23 1.32
CA LEU A 148 -2.44 16.44 1.82
C LEU A 148 -3.22 17.01 3.02
N LEU A 149 -2.53 17.24 4.14
CA LEU A 149 -3.16 17.77 5.34
C LEU A 149 -3.33 19.31 5.25
N PRO A 150 -4.49 19.88 5.64
CA PRO A 150 -4.73 21.32 5.57
C PRO A 150 -3.68 22.14 6.31
N GLY A 151 -3.18 23.20 5.67
CA GLY A 151 -2.25 24.16 6.27
C GLY A 151 -0.88 23.61 6.63
N LYS A 152 -0.52 22.40 6.20
CA LYS A 152 0.76 21.76 6.51
C LYS A 152 1.34 21.12 5.26
N LYS A 153 2.65 21.28 5.03
CA LYS A 153 3.43 20.54 4.02
C LYS A 153 3.61 19.08 4.45
N LYS A 154 2.50 18.40 4.77
CA LYS A 154 2.48 17.05 5.32
C LYS A 154 1.41 16.23 4.61
N TRP A 155 1.73 14.97 4.32
CA TRP A 155 0.82 13.98 3.80
C TRP A 155 0.37 13.05 4.92
N GLY A 156 -0.90 12.68 4.94
CA GLY A 156 -1.49 11.78 5.92
C GLY A 156 -2.02 10.51 5.27
N PHE A 157 -1.76 9.36 5.89
CA PHE A 157 -2.29 8.05 5.48
C PHE A 157 -3.09 7.47 6.63
N PHE A 158 -4.13 6.72 6.30
CA PHE A 158 -4.84 5.85 7.23
C PHE A 158 -4.69 4.43 6.73
N ILE A 159 -4.19 3.55 7.58
CA ILE A 159 -3.93 2.16 7.23
C ILE A 159 -4.70 1.28 8.20
N PHE A 160 -5.44 0.32 7.68
CA PHE A 160 -6.21 -0.62 8.48
C PHE A 160 -5.43 -1.92 8.67
N GLY A 161 -5.32 -2.40 9.90
CA GLY A 161 -4.45 -3.52 10.27
C GLY A 161 -4.78 -4.84 9.56
N LYS A 162 -6.06 -5.09 9.28
CA LYS A 162 -6.51 -6.29 8.55
C LYS A 162 -6.04 -6.32 7.09
N GLU A 163 -5.61 -5.18 6.57
CA GLU A 163 -5.20 -5.00 5.19
C GLU A 163 -3.67 -5.11 5.01
N ILE A 164 -2.90 -5.19 6.10
CA ILE A 164 -1.46 -5.47 6.05
C ILE A 164 -1.22 -6.95 6.34
N LYS A 165 -1.04 -7.74 5.29
CA LYS A 165 -0.60 -9.14 5.33
C LYS A 165 0.85 -9.28 4.90
N SER A 166 1.29 -8.45 3.96
CA SER A 166 2.67 -8.40 3.49
C SER A 166 3.60 -7.94 4.61
N PRO A 167 4.74 -8.63 4.85
CA PRO A 167 5.73 -8.20 5.84
C PRO A 167 6.47 -6.93 5.41
N LYS A 168 6.34 -6.52 4.14
CA LYS A 168 7.02 -5.37 3.55
C LYS A 168 6.01 -4.47 2.84
N LEU A 169 6.19 -3.17 3.05
CA LEU A 169 5.42 -2.09 2.43
C LEU A 169 6.34 -1.28 1.50
N THR A 170 5.73 -0.56 0.56
CA THR A 170 6.42 0.35 -0.35
C THR A 170 5.78 1.72 -0.28
N LEU A 171 6.56 2.78 -0.06
CA LEU A 171 6.07 4.14 -0.23
C LEU A 171 6.44 4.63 -1.63
N ARG A 172 5.46 5.10 -2.39
CA ARG A 172 5.64 5.75 -3.69
C ARG A 172 5.29 7.22 -3.59
N ILE A 173 6.21 8.09 -3.98
CA ILE A 173 5.97 9.52 -4.18
C ILE A 173 6.03 9.79 -5.68
N THR A 174 4.91 10.18 -6.29
CA THR A 174 4.83 10.52 -7.71
C THR A 174 4.89 12.04 -7.87
N LEU A 175 5.85 12.53 -8.64
CA LEU A 175 6.06 13.95 -8.91
C LEU A 175 5.24 14.43 -10.11
N LEU A 176 5.04 15.74 -10.23
CA LEU A 176 4.54 16.38 -11.45
C LEU A 176 5.54 16.10 -12.59
N GLY A 177 5.08 15.43 -13.65
CA GLY A 177 5.95 14.84 -14.68
C GLY A 177 6.08 13.32 -14.62
N ASP A 178 5.25 12.66 -13.79
CA ASP A 178 5.15 11.19 -13.67
C ASP A 178 6.47 10.50 -13.24
N THR A 179 7.43 11.27 -12.71
CA THR A 179 8.65 10.72 -12.11
C THR A 179 8.30 10.12 -10.74
N GLU A 180 8.66 8.86 -10.51
CA GLU A 180 8.38 8.15 -9.26
C GLU A 180 9.62 8.09 -8.36
N ARG A 181 9.41 8.29 -7.05
CA ARG A 181 10.38 7.94 -6.00
C ARG A 181 9.82 6.78 -5.20
N LEU A 182 10.45 5.62 -5.35
CA LEU A 182 10.07 4.39 -4.67
C LEU A 182 10.96 4.15 -3.45
N PHE A 183 10.33 3.87 -2.32
CA PHE A 183 10.94 3.44 -1.07
C PHE A 183 10.38 2.07 -0.74
N GLU A 184 11.03 1.04 -1.25
CA GLU A 184 10.63 -0.34 -1.05
C GLU A 184 11.07 -0.84 0.33
N CYS A 185 10.51 -1.98 0.75
CA CYS A 185 10.98 -2.76 1.89
C CYS A 185 10.82 -2.10 3.26
N ILE A 186 9.85 -1.19 3.40
CA ILE A 186 9.42 -0.67 4.69
C ILE A 186 8.90 -1.85 5.51
N ASP A 187 9.50 -2.13 6.66
CA ASP A 187 9.07 -3.24 7.50
C ASP A 187 7.66 -2.99 8.03
N ALA A 188 6.75 -3.96 7.87
CA ALA A 188 5.40 -3.85 8.43
C ALA A 188 5.45 -3.69 9.96
N GLY A 189 6.49 -4.17 10.63
CA GLY A 189 6.78 -3.97 12.05
C GLY A 189 7.03 -2.50 12.44
N GLU A 190 7.30 -1.59 11.49
CA GLU A 190 7.33 -0.15 11.77
C GLU A 190 5.92 0.46 11.89
N VAL A 191 4.88 -0.27 11.46
CA VAL A 191 3.49 0.18 11.39
C VAL A 191 2.57 -0.63 12.31
N VAL A 192 2.66 -1.96 12.24
CA VAL A 192 1.78 -2.91 12.93
C VAL A 192 1.69 -2.69 14.45
N PRO A 193 2.79 -2.43 15.19
CA PRO A 193 2.71 -2.18 16.64
C PRO A 193 1.93 -0.93 17.03
N PHE A 194 1.65 -0.04 16.08
CA PHE A 194 0.90 1.20 16.31
C PHE A 194 -0.57 1.10 15.90
N LEU A 195 -1.00 -0.01 15.30
CA LEU A 195 -2.43 -0.29 15.09
C LEU A 195 -3.15 -0.29 16.43
N ALA A 196 -4.37 0.26 16.46
CA ALA A 196 -5.17 0.44 17.69
C ALA A 196 -4.58 1.39 18.75
N SER A 197 -3.34 1.85 18.61
CA SER A 197 -2.65 2.57 19.68
C SER A 197 -3.08 4.03 19.83
N SER A 198 -3.94 4.54 18.93
CA SER A 198 -4.20 5.98 18.68
C SER A 198 -2.95 6.82 18.37
N SER A 199 -1.76 6.21 18.32
CA SER A 199 -0.52 6.90 18.05
C SER A 199 -0.41 7.27 16.58
N ILE A 200 0.14 8.46 16.34
CA ILE A 200 0.47 8.93 15.01
C ILE A 200 1.93 8.58 14.74
N ILE A 201 2.18 7.83 13.68
CA ILE A 201 3.54 7.61 13.19
C ILE A 201 3.95 8.83 12.39
N GLU A 202 5.05 9.46 12.77
CA GLU A 202 5.60 10.59 12.02
C GLU A 202 6.87 10.16 11.29
N TRP A 203 6.84 10.29 9.97
CA TRP A 203 7.95 10.02 9.07
C TRP A 203 8.45 11.33 8.44
N GLN A 204 9.75 11.42 8.24
CA GLN A 204 10.40 12.55 7.60
C GLN A 204 11.19 12.06 6.39
N TYR A 205 10.79 12.51 5.21
CA TYR A 205 11.51 12.35 3.96
C TYR A 205 12.66 13.35 3.88
N ASN A 206 13.86 12.86 3.59
CA ASN A 206 15.03 13.67 3.29
C ASN A 206 15.40 13.49 1.81
N GLU A 207 15.29 14.56 1.02
CA GLU A 207 15.51 14.48 -0.43
C GLU A 207 16.98 14.20 -0.75
N ALA A 208 17.90 14.91 -0.09
CA ALA A 208 19.34 14.79 -0.33
C ALA A 208 19.88 13.38 -0.01
N LYS A 209 19.36 12.74 1.05
CA LYS A 209 19.75 11.39 1.46
C LYS A 209 18.91 10.30 0.82
N THR A 210 17.78 10.64 0.22
CA THR A 210 16.77 9.70 -0.29
C THR A 210 16.34 8.68 0.76
N THR A 211 16.15 9.15 2.00
CA THR A 211 15.75 8.31 3.14
C THR A 211 14.46 8.81 3.76
N ILE A 212 13.74 7.87 4.38
CA ILE A 212 12.61 8.15 5.26
C ILE A 212 13.05 7.77 6.66
N VAL A 213 12.88 8.69 7.62
CA VAL A 213 13.27 8.50 9.01
C VAL A 213 12.05 8.65 9.90
N ASN A 214 11.89 7.75 10.86
CA ASN A 214 10.87 7.88 11.89
C ASN A 214 11.28 9.01 12.85
N THR A 215 10.49 10.07 12.94
CA THR A 215 10.89 11.28 13.65
C THR A 215 11.02 11.07 15.16
N ARG A 216 10.26 10.12 15.72
CA ARG A 216 10.27 9.78 17.14
C ARG A 216 11.46 8.89 17.49
N THR A 217 11.68 7.82 16.74
CA THR A 217 12.76 6.85 17.04
C THR A 217 14.11 7.26 16.45
N LYS A 218 14.12 8.24 15.52
CA LYS A 218 15.28 8.66 14.70
C LYS A 218 15.88 7.53 13.85
N LYS A 219 15.20 6.40 13.72
CA LYS A 219 15.65 5.26 12.90
C LYS A 219 15.23 5.44 11.44
N PRO A 220 16.08 5.06 10.48
CA PRO A 220 15.69 5.00 9.07
C PRO A 220 14.63 3.90 8.90
N VAL A 221 13.53 4.27 8.24
CA VAL A 221 12.40 3.39 7.93
C VAL A 221 12.58 2.76 6.54
N ALA A 222 13.05 3.56 5.58
CA ALA A 222 13.40 3.10 4.25
C ALA A 222 14.43 4.01 3.59
N THR A 223 15.14 3.45 2.61
CA THR A 223 16.06 4.16 1.73
C THR A 223 15.62 3.88 0.30
N ALA A 224 15.66 4.87 -0.59
CA ALA A 224 15.24 4.70 -1.98
C ALA A 224 16.19 3.80 -2.82
N VAL A 225 17.15 3.12 -2.19
CA VAL A 225 18.26 2.43 -2.85
C VAL A 225 18.39 1.03 -2.29
N GLY A 226 18.25 0.05 -3.17
CA GLY A 226 18.37 -1.38 -2.87
C GLY A 226 16.99 -1.99 -2.74
N GLY A 227 16.58 -2.79 -3.74
CA GLY A 227 15.49 -3.73 -3.59
C GLY A 227 15.70 -4.59 -2.34
N CYS A 228 14.66 -5.25 -1.87
CA CYS A 228 14.72 -5.94 -0.58
C CYS A 228 15.89 -6.92 -0.60
N ALA A 229 16.97 -6.58 0.11
CA ALA A 229 17.99 -7.54 0.46
C ALA A 229 17.28 -8.51 1.40
N THR A 230 16.57 -9.48 0.83
CA THR A 230 16.14 -10.65 1.58
C THR A 230 17.42 -11.24 2.13
N PRO A 231 17.59 -11.32 3.47
CA PRO A 231 18.59 -12.22 4.00
C PRO A 231 18.28 -13.57 3.37
N GLU A 232 19.22 -14.14 2.63
CA GLU A 232 19.08 -15.46 2.02
C GLU A 232 18.54 -16.42 3.09
N GLY A 233 17.31 -16.95 2.90
CA GLY A 233 16.78 -18.05 3.70
C GLY A 233 15.54 -17.81 4.58
N ALA A 234 14.88 -16.64 4.59
CA ALA A 234 13.69 -16.42 5.44
C ALA A 234 12.35 -16.37 4.67
N PHE A 235 12.01 -17.42 3.92
CA PHE A 235 10.61 -17.67 3.56
C PHE A 235 9.91 -18.35 4.74
N ALA A 236 9.30 -17.57 5.61
CA ALA A 236 8.32 -18.12 6.55
C ALA A 236 7.08 -18.55 5.73
N HIS A 237 6.83 -19.86 5.69
CA HIS A 237 5.60 -20.43 5.16
C HIS A 237 4.39 -19.83 5.89
N TYR A 238 3.72 -18.86 5.28
CA TYR A 238 2.39 -18.43 5.71
C TYR A 238 1.35 -19.30 5.01
N ILE A 239 0.73 -20.21 5.76
CA ILE A 239 -0.43 -20.99 5.33
C ILE A 239 -1.65 -20.08 5.50
N PRO A 240 -2.39 -19.71 4.43
CA PRO A 240 -3.62 -18.95 4.59
C PRO A 240 -4.67 -19.84 5.25
N THR A 241 -5.13 -19.47 6.45
CA THR A 241 -6.32 -20.06 7.04
C THR A 241 -7.54 -19.57 6.27
N ARG A 242 -8.18 -20.51 5.57
CA ARG A 242 -9.41 -20.31 4.82
C ARG A 242 -10.57 -20.21 5.81
N HIS A 243 -10.86 -19.01 6.30
CA HIS A 243 -12.11 -18.75 7.00
C HIS A 243 -13.18 -18.28 6.01
N SER A 244 -14.21 -19.11 5.85
CA SER A 244 -15.44 -18.79 5.12
C SER A 244 -16.34 -17.95 6.01
N ASP A 245 -16.07 -16.65 6.09
CA ASP A 245 -16.97 -15.73 6.79
C ASP A 245 -17.85 -14.99 5.79
N THR A 246 -19.10 -15.45 5.70
CA THR A 246 -20.23 -14.69 5.16
C THR A 246 -20.45 -13.47 6.04
N THR A 247 -19.71 -12.40 5.77
CA THR A 247 -19.91 -11.09 6.40
C THR A 247 -20.65 -10.18 5.43
N VAL A 248 -21.84 -9.75 5.85
CA VAL A 248 -22.61 -8.70 5.16
C VAL A 248 -21.87 -7.38 5.42
N SER A 249 -21.12 -6.91 4.41
CA SER A 249 -20.40 -5.63 4.48
C SER A 249 -21.41 -4.48 4.33
N LEU A 250 -21.57 -3.67 5.38
CA LEU A 250 -22.44 -2.49 5.43
C LEU A 250 -21.68 -1.18 5.16
N PHE A 251 -20.42 -1.24 4.73
CA PHE A 251 -19.66 -0.04 4.40
C PHE A 251 -19.64 0.19 2.89
N SER A 252 -20.01 1.41 2.50
CA SER A 252 -19.61 1.97 1.20
C SER A 252 -18.09 2.06 1.21
N VAL A 253 -17.44 1.06 0.61
CA VAL A 253 -16.07 1.19 0.15
C VAL A 253 -16.06 2.43 -0.73
N ALA A 254 -15.16 3.38 -0.48
CA ALA A 254 -14.94 4.48 -1.42
C ALA A 254 -14.63 3.81 -2.77
N TYR A 255 -15.57 3.89 -3.70
CA TYR A 255 -15.47 3.22 -4.99
C TYR A 255 -14.28 3.79 -5.72
N ALA A 256 -13.15 3.11 -5.62
CA ALA A 256 -12.05 3.24 -6.54
C ALA A 256 -12.63 2.80 -7.88
N GLU A 257 -13.02 3.78 -8.73
CA GLU A 257 -13.56 3.63 -10.09
C GLU A 257 -13.49 2.17 -10.55
N GLU A 258 -14.64 1.48 -10.42
CA GLU A 258 -14.77 0.09 -10.84
C GLU A 258 -14.39 0.07 -12.30
N VAL A 259 -13.23 -0.53 -12.55
CA VAL A 259 -12.80 -0.85 -13.89
C VAL A 259 -13.93 -1.71 -14.46
N PRO A 260 -14.65 -1.25 -15.50
CA PRO A 260 -15.84 -1.94 -15.96
C PRO A 260 -15.49 -3.40 -16.24
N GLU A 261 -16.39 -4.31 -15.88
CA GLU A 261 -16.16 -5.76 -15.87
C GLU A 261 -15.74 -6.32 -17.26
N ASN A 262 -15.89 -5.52 -18.31
CA ASN A 262 -15.38 -5.79 -19.66
C ASN A 262 -13.85 -5.64 -19.82
N GLN A 263 -13.12 -5.14 -18.82
CA GLN A 263 -11.66 -5.04 -18.78
C GLN A 263 -11.05 -6.11 -17.85
N ARG A 264 -11.53 -7.36 -17.93
CA ARG A 264 -10.81 -8.49 -17.33
C ARG A 264 -9.54 -8.74 -18.14
N ILE A 265 -8.47 -8.06 -17.73
CA ILE A 265 -7.17 -8.15 -18.39
C ILE A 265 -6.65 -9.59 -18.33
N SER A 266 -7.07 -10.40 -17.34
CA SER A 266 -6.56 -11.75 -17.00
C SER A 266 -6.51 -12.78 -18.15
N SER A 267 -7.16 -12.50 -19.28
CA SER A 267 -7.16 -13.35 -20.47
C SER A 267 -6.77 -12.60 -21.75
N ALA A 268 -6.24 -11.39 -21.65
CA ALA A 268 -5.80 -10.62 -22.80
C ALA A 268 -4.58 -11.28 -23.45
N PRO A 269 -4.51 -11.36 -24.79
CA PRO A 269 -3.33 -11.83 -25.51
C PRO A 269 -2.09 -10.97 -25.21
N THR A 270 -0.89 -11.55 -25.37
CA THR A 270 0.40 -10.88 -25.08
C THR A 270 0.54 -9.54 -25.80
N GLU A 271 0.14 -9.45 -27.07
CA GLU A 271 0.24 -8.24 -27.88
C GLU A 271 -0.63 -7.12 -27.31
N GLN A 272 -1.83 -7.47 -26.85
CA GLN A 272 -2.75 -6.53 -26.22
C GLN A 272 -2.26 -6.09 -24.83
N LEU A 273 -1.65 -7.00 -24.05
CA LEU A 273 -1.01 -6.65 -22.79
C LEU A 273 0.15 -5.67 -23.00
N ILE A 274 0.94 -5.85 -24.06
CA ILE A 274 2.03 -4.93 -24.43
C ILE A 274 1.47 -3.55 -24.81
N GLU A 275 0.38 -3.49 -25.59
CA GLU A 275 -0.31 -2.24 -25.91
C GLU A 275 -0.82 -1.53 -24.64
N TYR A 276 -1.38 -2.28 -23.69
CA TYR A 276 -1.85 -1.76 -22.42
C TYR A 276 -0.75 -1.17 -21.54
N LEU A 277 0.53 -1.43 -21.81
CA LEU A 277 1.64 -0.73 -21.12
C LEU A 277 1.66 0.77 -21.40
N ASP A 278 1.04 1.23 -22.49
CA ASP A 278 0.97 2.66 -22.85
C ASP A 278 -0.39 3.31 -22.55
N SER A 279 -1.35 2.53 -22.05
CA SER A 279 -2.67 3.05 -21.67
C SER A 279 -2.57 4.24 -20.70
N ASP A 280 -3.47 5.22 -20.79
CA ASP A 280 -3.58 6.29 -19.79
C ASP A 280 -4.04 5.78 -18.40
N GLY A 281 -4.75 4.65 -18.37
CA GLY A 281 -5.25 4.03 -17.14
C GLY A 281 -4.13 3.40 -16.30
N VAL A 282 -3.84 3.98 -15.13
CA VAL A 282 -2.79 3.49 -14.21
C VAL A 282 -3.04 2.03 -13.79
N LYS A 283 -4.29 1.67 -13.48
CA LYS A 283 -4.69 0.31 -13.11
C LYS A 283 -4.44 -0.67 -14.27
N LEU A 284 -4.84 -0.30 -15.49
CA LEU A 284 -4.67 -1.10 -16.70
C LEU A 284 -3.18 -1.37 -16.99
N ARG A 285 -2.31 -0.34 -16.92
CA ARG A 285 -0.85 -0.52 -17.06
C ARG A 285 -0.25 -1.43 -15.99
N ARG A 286 -0.69 -1.34 -14.74
CA ARG A 286 -0.21 -2.20 -13.65
C ARG A 286 -0.61 -3.65 -13.87
N SER A 287 -1.89 -3.89 -14.11
CA SER A 287 -2.41 -5.22 -14.38
C SER A 287 -1.80 -5.85 -15.64
N ALA A 288 -1.49 -5.06 -16.67
CA ALA A 288 -0.78 -5.54 -17.85
C ALA A 288 0.64 -6.04 -17.50
N ARG A 289 1.42 -5.24 -16.76
CA ARG A 289 2.74 -5.65 -16.27
C ARG A 289 2.69 -6.93 -15.45
N ASP A 290 1.78 -6.98 -14.47
CA ASP A 290 1.66 -8.14 -13.58
C ASP A 290 1.32 -9.42 -14.32
N GLN A 291 0.55 -9.33 -15.40
CA GLN A 291 0.21 -10.48 -16.22
C GLN A 291 1.33 -10.90 -17.14
N LEU A 292 1.99 -9.94 -17.79
CA LEU A 292 3.22 -10.22 -18.56
C LEU A 292 4.28 -10.87 -17.66
N GLY A 293 4.45 -10.38 -16.43
CA GLY A 293 5.33 -10.98 -15.42
C GLY A 293 4.97 -12.42 -15.06
N LYS A 294 3.68 -12.74 -14.97
CA LYS A 294 3.16 -14.09 -14.68
C LYS A 294 3.23 -15.04 -15.88
N SER A 295 3.16 -14.53 -17.10
CA SER A 295 3.25 -15.33 -18.33
C SER A 295 4.63 -15.96 -18.53
N GLY A 296 5.67 -15.43 -17.86
CA GLY A 296 7.00 -16.03 -17.81
C GLY A 296 7.77 -15.91 -19.13
N ASP A 297 8.54 -16.95 -19.45
CA ASP A 297 9.59 -16.90 -20.48
C ASP A 297 9.04 -16.60 -21.89
N ALA A 298 7.83 -17.09 -22.20
CA ALA A 298 7.22 -16.96 -23.52
C ALA A 298 6.97 -15.51 -23.97
N VAL A 299 6.93 -14.55 -23.03
CA VAL A 299 6.72 -13.13 -23.36
C VAL A 299 8.02 -12.32 -23.40
N VAL A 300 9.18 -12.92 -23.07
CA VAL A 300 10.46 -12.19 -23.06
C VAL A 300 10.79 -11.61 -24.44
N LYS A 301 10.75 -12.43 -25.49
CA LYS A 301 11.04 -11.97 -26.85
C LYS A 301 10.08 -10.85 -27.32
N PRO A 302 8.74 -10.98 -27.19
CA PRO A 302 7.82 -9.88 -27.45
C PRO A 302 8.13 -8.57 -26.68
N LEU A 303 8.56 -8.67 -25.41
CA LEU A 303 8.94 -7.49 -24.61
C LEU A 303 10.24 -6.84 -25.12
N LEU A 304 11.23 -7.64 -25.54
CA LEU A 304 12.48 -7.14 -26.12
C LEU A 304 12.27 -6.50 -27.49
N ASP A 305 11.43 -7.11 -28.33
CA ASP A 305 11.04 -6.55 -29.63
C ASP A 305 10.30 -5.22 -29.43
N ASN A 306 9.50 -5.11 -28.39
CA ASN A 306 8.83 -3.87 -28.03
C ASN A 306 9.82 -2.77 -27.58
N LEU A 307 10.87 -3.12 -26.82
CA LEU A 307 11.96 -2.22 -26.47
C LEU A 307 12.81 -1.79 -27.67
N ALA A 308 12.76 -2.54 -28.78
CA ALA A 308 13.50 -2.24 -30.00
C ALA A 308 12.80 -1.20 -30.89
N LYS A 309 11.53 -0.90 -30.65
CA LYS A 309 10.77 0.06 -31.45
C LYS A 309 11.26 1.50 -31.22
N ASP A 310 11.52 2.22 -32.30
CA ASP A 310 11.99 3.60 -32.26
C ASP A 310 10.96 4.57 -31.67
N ASP A 311 9.67 4.24 -31.75
CA ASP A 311 8.54 5.04 -31.28
C ASP A 311 7.98 4.58 -29.92
N ALA A 312 8.65 3.65 -29.24
CA ALA A 312 8.21 3.19 -27.92
C ALA A 312 8.19 4.35 -26.92
N SER A 313 7.01 4.66 -26.38
CA SER A 313 6.84 5.68 -25.35
C SER A 313 7.62 5.33 -24.08
N TYR A 314 7.89 6.33 -23.24
CA TYR A 314 8.49 6.10 -21.91
C TYR A 314 7.70 5.08 -21.08
N ARG A 315 6.36 5.15 -21.10
CA ARG A 315 5.49 4.24 -20.33
C ARG A 315 5.62 2.81 -20.83
N MET A 316 5.67 2.65 -22.14
CA MET A 316 5.85 1.37 -22.79
C MET A 316 7.23 0.77 -22.50
N GLN A 317 8.31 1.55 -22.62
CA GLN A 317 9.67 1.12 -22.30
C GLN A 317 9.81 0.69 -20.83
N LEU A 318 9.37 1.55 -19.91
CA LEU A 318 9.40 1.25 -18.48
C LEU A 318 8.52 0.02 -18.16
N GLY A 319 7.35 -0.06 -18.77
CA GLY A 319 6.43 -1.18 -18.64
C GLY A 319 7.07 -2.52 -19.01
N SER A 320 7.75 -2.56 -20.15
CA SER A 320 8.45 -3.75 -20.62
C SER A 320 9.60 -4.15 -19.70
N LEU A 321 10.41 -3.19 -19.22
CA LEU A 321 11.51 -3.47 -18.29
C LEU A 321 11.01 -3.96 -16.93
N VAL A 322 9.91 -3.41 -16.42
CA VAL A 322 9.29 -3.90 -15.17
C VAL A 322 8.81 -5.34 -15.34
N ALA A 323 8.13 -5.65 -16.46
CA ALA A 323 7.67 -7.00 -16.73
C ALA A 323 8.84 -8.00 -16.86
N LEU A 324 9.91 -7.63 -17.58
CA LEU A 324 11.14 -8.43 -17.66
C LEU A 324 11.76 -8.67 -16.27
N SER A 325 11.87 -7.63 -15.44
CA SER A 325 12.33 -7.78 -14.05
C SER A 325 11.42 -8.71 -13.24
N GLN A 326 10.09 -8.61 -13.37
CA GLN A 326 9.15 -9.52 -12.71
C GLN A 326 9.35 -10.98 -13.16
N ILE A 327 9.55 -11.23 -14.46
CA ILE A 327 9.88 -12.57 -15.00
C ILE A 327 11.16 -13.09 -14.35
N SER A 328 12.19 -12.25 -14.25
CA SER A 328 13.46 -12.67 -13.65
C SER A 328 13.38 -12.99 -12.15
N ARG A 329 12.38 -12.45 -11.45
CA ARG A 329 12.12 -12.76 -10.03
C ARG A 329 11.29 -14.03 -9.85
N ASN A 330 10.72 -14.59 -10.93
CA ASN A 330 9.96 -15.81 -10.86
C ASN A 330 10.92 -17.00 -10.68
N PRO A 331 10.82 -17.77 -9.57
CA PRO A 331 11.71 -18.91 -9.33
C PRO A 331 11.59 -20.04 -10.35
N ASN A 332 10.53 -20.03 -11.18
CA ASN A 332 10.29 -21.02 -12.21
C ASN A 332 10.72 -20.57 -13.62
N ALA A 333 11.32 -19.38 -13.77
CA ALA A 333 11.79 -18.90 -15.06
C ALA A 333 12.94 -19.77 -15.60
N ASN A 334 12.84 -20.23 -16.84
CA ASN A 334 13.89 -21.00 -17.51
C ASN A 334 14.94 -20.05 -18.09
N PHE A 335 15.86 -19.57 -17.25
CA PHE A 335 16.90 -18.63 -17.68
C PHE A 335 17.82 -19.15 -18.78
N GLU A 336 18.04 -20.46 -18.89
CA GLU A 336 18.81 -21.02 -20.02
C GLU A 336 18.06 -20.88 -21.35
N GLY A 337 16.74 -21.06 -21.34
CA GLY A 337 15.89 -20.77 -22.50
C GLY A 337 15.89 -19.27 -22.82
N ILE A 338 15.70 -18.42 -21.80
CA ILE A 338 15.72 -16.97 -21.96
C ILE A 338 17.06 -16.50 -22.56
N LYS A 339 18.21 -17.01 -22.10
CA LYS A 339 19.52 -16.70 -22.70
C LYS A 339 19.52 -17.02 -24.19
N GLN A 340 19.00 -18.16 -24.61
CA GLN A 340 18.97 -18.54 -26.03
C GLN A 340 18.10 -17.59 -26.87
N ASP A 341 17.00 -17.11 -26.30
CA ASP A 341 16.07 -16.19 -26.98
C ASP A 341 16.55 -14.72 -27.00
N VAL A 342 17.45 -14.34 -26.08
CA VAL A 342 18.06 -13.00 -26.04
C VAL A 342 19.17 -12.90 -27.09
N GLU A 343 18.96 -12.03 -28.08
CA GLU A 343 19.93 -11.75 -29.12
C GLU A 343 21.03 -10.78 -28.64
N PRO A 344 22.22 -10.76 -29.27
CA PRO A 344 23.27 -9.78 -28.94
C PRO A 344 22.80 -8.31 -29.03
N ALA A 345 21.89 -8.00 -29.96
CA ALA A 345 21.31 -6.66 -30.07
C ALA A 345 20.41 -6.32 -28.88
N ASP A 346 19.72 -7.30 -28.30
CA ASP A 346 18.88 -7.14 -27.12
C ASP A 346 19.74 -6.83 -25.89
N ILE A 347 20.88 -7.52 -25.73
CA ILE A 347 21.87 -7.25 -24.67
C ILE A 347 22.32 -5.79 -24.73
N ASN A 348 22.70 -5.29 -25.90
CA ASN A 348 23.16 -3.91 -26.07
C ASN A 348 22.05 -2.90 -25.73
N ARG A 349 20.79 -3.16 -26.12
CA ARG A 349 19.66 -2.31 -25.76
C ARG A 349 19.42 -2.30 -24.24
N LEU A 350 19.48 -3.46 -23.59
CA LEU A 350 19.33 -3.57 -22.15
C LEU A 350 20.50 -2.88 -21.40
N LEU A 351 21.73 -2.94 -21.90
CA LEU A 351 22.88 -2.24 -21.31
C LEU A 351 22.77 -0.72 -21.45
N LYS A 352 22.26 -0.23 -22.58
CA LYS A 352 21.90 1.18 -22.74
C LYS A 352 20.82 1.61 -21.76
N ALA A 353 19.81 0.76 -21.51
CA ALA A 353 18.81 1.01 -20.46
C ALA A 353 19.43 0.96 -19.05
N ALA A 354 20.35 0.04 -18.77
CA ALA A 354 21.09 -0.10 -17.52
C ALA A 354 22.08 1.04 -17.23
N THR A 355 22.29 1.95 -18.19
CA THR A 355 23.07 3.19 -18.04
C THR A 355 22.23 4.46 -18.24
N ASN A 356 20.91 4.33 -18.39
CA ASN A 356 19.99 5.43 -18.60
C ASN A 356 20.05 6.43 -17.42
N SER A 357 19.83 7.73 -17.70
CA SER A 357 19.78 8.78 -16.68
C SER A 357 18.59 8.59 -15.71
N ASP A 358 17.46 8.08 -16.20
CA ASP A 358 16.32 7.72 -15.38
C ASP A 358 16.68 6.50 -14.51
N LYS A 359 16.64 6.70 -13.20
CA LYS A 359 16.99 5.68 -12.20
C LYS A 359 16.11 4.44 -12.30
N THR A 360 14.82 4.61 -12.57
CA THR A 360 13.85 3.52 -12.59
C THR A 360 14.11 2.60 -13.78
N ILE A 361 14.29 3.17 -14.98
CA ILE A 361 14.71 2.42 -16.18
C ILE A 361 16.02 1.67 -15.90
N ARG A 362 17.00 2.39 -15.32
CA ARG A 362 18.31 1.86 -15.01
C ARG A 362 18.26 0.64 -14.10
N VAL A 363 17.49 0.71 -13.02
CA VAL A 363 17.37 -0.37 -12.02
C VAL A 363 16.73 -1.62 -12.63
N TYR A 364 15.60 -1.50 -13.32
CA TYR A 364 14.90 -2.68 -13.86
C TYR A 364 15.68 -3.38 -14.96
N ALA A 365 16.34 -2.62 -15.85
CA ALA A 365 17.21 -3.20 -16.86
C ALA A 365 18.42 -3.92 -16.23
N SER A 366 19.04 -3.30 -15.23
CA SER A 366 20.20 -3.88 -14.55
C SER A 366 19.83 -5.15 -13.78
N GLU A 367 18.66 -5.19 -13.15
CA GLU A 367 18.20 -6.38 -12.42
C GLU A 367 17.97 -7.56 -13.37
N PHE A 368 17.32 -7.33 -14.51
CA PHE A 368 17.10 -8.39 -15.50
C PHE A 368 18.44 -8.94 -16.01
N LEU A 369 19.36 -8.07 -16.42
CA LEU A 369 20.69 -8.47 -16.89
C LEU A 369 21.54 -9.15 -15.80
N TYR A 370 21.45 -8.67 -14.55
CA TYR A 370 22.13 -9.28 -13.42
C TYR A 370 21.69 -10.74 -13.26
N ARG A 371 20.37 -10.98 -13.22
CA ARG A 371 19.81 -12.33 -13.06
C ARG A 371 19.97 -13.22 -14.29
N LEU A 372 20.18 -12.62 -15.46
CA LEU A 372 20.42 -13.37 -16.68
C LEU A 372 21.75 -14.13 -16.63
N GLU A 373 22.78 -13.64 -15.91
CA GLU A 373 24.08 -14.35 -15.74
C GLU A 373 24.74 -14.79 -17.06
N ASP A 374 24.52 -14.02 -18.11
CA ASP A 374 24.96 -14.36 -19.45
C ASP A 374 26.38 -13.84 -19.72
N PRO A 375 27.37 -14.71 -19.97
CA PRO A 375 28.73 -14.27 -20.19
C PRO A 375 28.89 -13.41 -21.46
N ARG A 376 27.91 -13.39 -22.37
CA ARG A 376 27.89 -12.50 -23.55
C ARG A 376 27.78 -11.02 -23.18
N VAL A 377 27.39 -10.67 -21.94
CA VAL A 377 27.35 -9.27 -21.50
C VAL A 377 28.73 -8.69 -21.18
N ILE A 378 29.75 -9.53 -20.97
CA ILE A 378 31.06 -9.11 -20.43
C ILE A 378 31.74 -8.08 -21.32
N GLU A 379 31.92 -8.40 -22.59
CA GLU A 379 32.60 -7.51 -23.55
C GLU A 379 31.83 -6.19 -23.75
N PRO A 380 30.51 -6.21 -24.06
CA PRO A 380 29.72 -4.98 -24.13
C PRO A 380 29.73 -4.14 -22.85
N VAL A 381 29.72 -4.77 -21.66
CA VAL A 381 29.83 -4.03 -20.39
C VAL A 381 31.15 -3.28 -20.31
N LEU A 382 32.27 -3.94 -20.60
CA LEU A 382 33.59 -3.32 -20.56
C LEU A 382 33.72 -2.14 -21.55
N GLU A 383 33.10 -2.25 -22.72
CA GLU A 383 33.06 -1.17 -23.72
C GLU A 383 32.23 0.04 -23.25
N ASN A 384 31.15 -0.18 -22.48
CA ASN A 384 30.23 0.88 -22.07
C ASN A 384 30.65 1.60 -20.78
N ILE A 385 31.37 0.94 -19.87
CA ILE A 385 31.79 1.49 -18.57
C ILE A 385 32.46 2.88 -18.68
N PRO A 386 33.43 3.13 -19.58
CA PRO A 386 34.13 4.41 -19.64
C PRO A 386 33.21 5.62 -19.89
N SER A 387 32.11 5.41 -20.60
CA SER A 387 31.15 6.45 -20.97
C SER A 387 29.98 6.60 -19.99
N ALA A 388 29.81 5.66 -19.07
CA ALA A 388 28.67 5.63 -18.15
C ALA A 388 28.82 6.67 -17.02
N SER A 389 27.68 7.18 -16.53
CA SER A 389 27.62 7.93 -15.27
C SER A 389 28.06 7.06 -14.09
N GLU A 390 28.37 7.65 -12.93
CA GLU A 390 28.78 6.87 -11.74
C GLU A 390 27.78 5.79 -11.34
N ASP A 391 26.48 6.10 -11.35
CA ASP A 391 25.42 5.11 -11.10
C ASP A 391 25.36 4.05 -12.21
N GLY A 392 25.59 4.45 -13.47
CA GLY A 392 25.64 3.53 -14.60
C GLY A 392 26.82 2.57 -14.49
N LYS A 393 28.02 3.06 -14.14
CA LYS A 393 29.21 2.23 -13.89
C LYS A 393 28.96 1.23 -12.78
N TYR A 394 28.37 1.66 -11.66
CA TYR A 394 28.05 0.76 -10.56
C TYR A 394 27.11 -0.38 -11.00
N ASN A 395 26.07 -0.06 -11.78
CA ASN A 395 25.15 -1.07 -12.29
C ASN A 395 25.80 -2.02 -13.31
N LEU A 396 26.63 -1.51 -14.21
CA LEU A 396 27.40 -2.32 -15.16
C LEU A 396 28.35 -3.28 -14.44
N LEU A 397 29.02 -2.82 -13.38
CA LEU A 397 29.88 -3.66 -12.54
C LEU A 397 29.07 -4.73 -11.80
N LEU A 398 27.86 -4.42 -11.32
CA LEU A 398 26.98 -5.44 -10.72
C LEU A 398 26.64 -6.55 -11.72
N ILE A 399 26.22 -6.18 -12.93
CA ILE A 399 25.91 -7.14 -14.02
C ILE A 399 27.14 -8.00 -14.33
N LEU A 400 28.33 -7.37 -14.43
CA LEU A 400 29.59 -8.06 -14.66
C LEU A 400 29.90 -9.07 -13.55
N SER A 401 29.72 -8.66 -12.29
CA SER A 401 30.05 -9.51 -11.13
C SER A 401 29.25 -10.81 -11.09
N ASN A 402 27.98 -10.78 -11.53
CA ASN A 402 27.15 -11.98 -11.55
C ASN A 402 27.48 -12.90 -12.75
N SER A 403 27.90 -12.32 -13.86
CA SER A 403 28.26 -13.07 -15.08
C SER A 403 29.67 -13.71 -15.00
N LEU A 404 30.45 -13.41 -13.97
CA LEU A 404 31.78 -13.98 -13.77
C LEU A 404 31.77 -15.49 -13.53
N GLY A 405 30.72 -16.03 -12.90
CA GLY A 405 30.60 -17.46 -12.62
C GLY A 405 30.53 -18.33 -13.87
N THR A 406 30.01 -17.76 -14.97
CA THR A 406 29.85 -18.41 -16.27
C THR A 406 30.87 -17.95 -17.31
N ALA A 407 31.77 -17.03 -16.94
CA ALA A 407 32.80 -16.47 -17.81
C ALA A 407 33.89 -17.51 -18.17
N ASN A 408 34.34 -17.48 -19.42
CA ASN A 408 35.48 -18.29 -19.85
C ASN A 408 36.82 -17.67 -19.39
N LYS A 409 37.93 -18.40 -19.58
CA LYS A 409 39.27 -17.96 -19.13
C LYS A 409 39.72 -16.65 -19.76
N ASP A 410 39.43 -16.44 -21.04
CA ASP A 410 39.83 -15.23 -21.76
C ASP A 410 39.05 -14.01 -21.27
N GLN A 411 37.74 -14.18 -21.02
CA GLN A 411 36.88 -13.16 -20.43
C GLN A 411 37.33 -12.80 -19.01
N LYS A 412 37.64 -13.78 -18.15
CA LYS A 412 38.20 -13.51 -16.81
C LYS A 412 39.51 -12.73 -16.88
N ARG A 413 40.41 -13.10 -17.81
CA ARG A 413 41.68 -12.38 -18.02
C ARG A 413 41.44 -10.94 -18.50
N LEU A 414 40.46 -10.75 -19.39
CA LEU A 414 40.06 -9.43 -19.88
C LEU A 414 39.57 -8.56 -18.72
N ILE A 415 38.68 -9.10 -17.87
CA ILE A 415 38.15 -8.43 -16.68
C ILE A 415 39.28 -8.06 -15.71
N ALA A 416 40.16 -9.02 -15.38
CA ALA A 416 41.29 -8.80 -14.48
C ALA A 416 42.26 -7.71 -14.97
N THR A 417 42.29 -7.45 -16.28
CA THR A 417 43.14 -6.40 -16.88
C THR A 417 42.42 -5.06 -16.94
N GLN A 418 41.14 -5.03 -17.31
CA GLN A 418 40.42 -3.79 -17.61
C GLN A 418 39.70 -3.17 -16.41
N ILE A 419 39.33 -3.96 -15.40
CA ILE A 419 38.54 -3.47 -14.27
C ILE A 419 39.36 -2.71 -13.20
N PRO A 420 40.56 -3.18 -12.77
CA PRO A 420 41.33 -2.47 -11.74
C PRO A 420 41.66 -1.00 -12.05
N PRO A 421 41.99 -0.61 -13.31
CA PRO A 421 42.25 0.79 -13.65
C PRO A 421 41.05 1.74 -13.50
N LEU A 422 39.83 1.22 -13.33
CA LEU A 422 38.62 2.03 -13.21
C LEU A 422 38.43 2.64 -11.81
N LYS A 423 39.28 2.29 -10.83
CA LYS A 423 39.19 2.87 -9.50
C LYS A 423 39.45 4.38 -9.54
N VAL A 424 38.66 5.10 -8.77
CA VAL A 424 38.86 6.53 -8.52
C VAL A 424 39.53 6.75 -7.16
N ASP A 425 40.17 7.90 -6.95
CA ASP A 425 40.77 8.23 -5.66
C ASP A 425 39.73 8.26 -4.53
N GLY A 426 40.05 7.63 -3.41
CA GLY A 426 39.18 7.54 -2.23
C GLY A 426 38.41 6.22 -2.12
N GLU A 427 37.69 6.04 -1.00
CA GLU A 427 36.87 4.84 -0.78
C GLU A 427 35.45 5.08 -1.27
N THR A 428 35.01 4.30 -2.26
CA THR A 428 33.66 4.37 -2.83
C THR A 428 33.05 2.97 -2.89
N LYS A 429 31.70 2.89 -2.90
CA LYS A 429 30.99 1.62 -3.12
C LYS A 429 31.40 0.95 -4.44
N THR A 430 31.71 1.76 -5.46
CA THR A 430 32.20 1.30 -6.76
C THR A 430 33.58 0.66 -6.64
N ASN A 431 34.51 1.27 -5.90
CA ASN A 431 35.85 0.71 -5.67
C ASN A 431 35.79 -0.63 -4.92
N SER A 432 34.94 -0.77 -3.90
CA SER A 432 34.75 -2.05 -3.21
C SER A 432 34.21 -3.15 -4.13
N LEU A 433 33.33 -2.79 -5.06
CA LEU A 433 32.81 -3.74 -6.05
C LEU A 433 33.88 -4.13 -7.09
N ILE A 434 34.70 -3.17 -7.53
CA ILE A 434 35.86 -3.41 -8.41
C ILE A 434 36.83 -4.39 -7.75
N ASP A 435 37.11 -4.24 -6.45
CA ASP A 435 37.97 -5.15 -5.70
C ASP A 435 37.42 -6.58 -5.69
N LYS A 436 36.13 -6.74 -5.35
CA LYS A 436 35.45 -8.04 -5.37
C LYS A 436 35.51 -8.70 -6.74
N ILE A 437 35.21 -7.96 -7.81
CA ILE A 437 35.26 -8.46 -9.20
C ILE A 437 36.67 -8.89 -9.58
N SER A 438 37.68 -8.11 -9.20
CA SER A 438 39.09 -8.40 -9.50
C SER A 438 39.56 -9.67 -8.79
N GLU A 439 39.18 -9.86 -7.54
CA GLU A 439 39.45 -11.08 -6.78
C GLU A 439 38.78 -12.30 -7.41
N GLN A 440 37.49 -12.20 -7.75
CA GLN A 440 36.73 -13.28 -8.40
C GLN A 440 37.27 -13.64 -9.79
N ALA A 441 37.78 -12.66 -10.55
CA ALA A 441 38.36 -12.91 -11.87
C ALA A 441 39.75 -13.59 -11.80
N ALA A 442 40.46 -13.45 -10.68
CA ALA A 442 41.75 -14.09 -10.46
C ALA A 442 41.64 -15.57 -10.02
N GLN A 443 40.47 -15.98 -9.51
CA GLN A 443 40.11 -17.36 -9.19
C GLN A 443 39.64 -18.12 -10.43
#